data_AF-A0A1G0SY65-F1
#
_entry.id   AF-A0A1G0SY65-F1
#
_cell.length_a   1.000
_cell.length_b   1.000
_cell.length_c   1.000
_cell.angle_alpha   90.00
_cell.angle_beta   90.00
_cell.angle_gamma   90.00
#
_symmetry.space_group_name_H-M   'P 1'
#
loop_
_entity.id
_entity.type
_entity.pdbx_description
1 polymer ?
#
loop_
_entity_poly.entity_id
_entity_poly.type
_entity_poly.pdbx_seq_one_letter_code
_entity_poly.pdbx_strand_id
1 'polypeptide(L)'
;MLRFTKKYIENIFRNSDSPDELFDTFKIALAQGIRDSNIYRLLLWNKALSPDEIMMFAEKICKENPELCYQIYSWVGRIFSTISVYSEYNEKAFEYFKKAAKSNPAAYEPYISITKLYNDDLNLPDLNLIIKAVEKGLETVDKKSKLCFTISKLYKLNSDIESANAYQKLGEKYQREGK
;
A
#
# COMPACT_ATOMS: atom_id res chain seq x y z
N MET A 1 27.95 -19.58 7.61
CA MET A 1 27.14 -18.73 6.71
C MET A 1 27.90 -17.43 6.50
N LEU A 2 28.16 -17.01 5.27
CA LEU A 2 28.81 -15.73 4.95
C LEU A 2 27.89 -14.58 5.38
N ARG A 3 28.40 -13.66 6.21
CA ARG A 3 27.65 -12.50 6.70
C ARG A 3 28.05 -11.27 5.89
N PHE A 4 27.19 -10.88 4.97
CA PHE A 4 27.36 -9.66 4.19
C PHE A 4 26.90 -8.43 4.99
N THR A 5 27.54 -7.29 4.76
CA THR A 5 27.15 -6.04 5.41
C THR A 5 25.82 -5.53 4.83
N LYS A 6 25.06 -4.77 5.62
CA LYS A 6 23.84 -4.11 5.12
C LYS A 6 24.11 -3.27 3.88
N LYS A 7 25.19 -2.48 3.89
CA LYS A 7 25.62 -1.64 2.76
C LYS A 7 25.89 -2.45 1.49
N TYR A 8 26.44 -3.66 1.61
CA TYR A 8 26.63 -4.56 0.49
C TYR A 8 25.28 -5.00 -0.10
N ILE A 9 24.36 -5.45 0.74
CA ILE A 9 23.01 -5.89 0.33
C ILE A 9 22.25 -4.73 -0.33
N GLU A 10 22.27 -3.54 0.26
CA GLU A 10 21.65 -2.32 -0.29
C GLU A 10 22.21 -1.97 -1.68
N ASN A 11 23.53 -2.08 -1.86
CA ASN A 11 24.17 -1.81 -3.14
C ASN A 11 23.69 -2.77 -4.23
N ILE A 12 23.64 -4.08 -3.94
CA ILE A 12 23.14 -5.07 -4.89
C ILE A 12 21.66 -4.83 -5.21
N PHE A 13 20.81 -4.67 -4.20
CA PHE A 13 19.39 -4.40 -4.40
C PHE A 13 19.11 -3.14 -5.21
N ARG A 14 19.95 -2.12 -5.11
CA ARG A 14 19.76 -0.87 -5.85
C ARG A 14 20.27 -0.93 -7.28
N ASN A 15 21.38 -1.64 -7.52
CA ASN A 15 22.18 -1.47 -8.74
C ASN A 15 22.29 -2.73 -9.60
N SER A 16 21.95 -3.91 -9.09
CA SER A 16 22.01 -5.13 -9.88
C SER A 16 20.91 -5.14 -10.95
N ASP A 17 21.30 -5.51 -12.16
CA ASP A 17 20.41 -5.76 -13.29
C ASP A 17 20.14 -7.27 -13.49
N SER A 18 20.61 -8.13 -12.57
CA SER A 18 20.45 -9.60 -12.62
C SER A 18 19.39 -10.09 -11.64
N PRO A 19 18.27 -10.66 -12.12
CA PRO A 19 17.26 -11.26 -11.24
C PRO A 19 17.81 -12.36 -10.32
N ASP A 20 18.74 -13.18 -10.81
CA ASP A 20 19.38 -14.24 -10.02
C ASP A 20 20.21 -13.67 -8.86
N GLU A 21 21.00 -12.63 -9.11
CA GLU A 21 21.79 -11.96 -8.07
C GLU A 21 20.89 -11.29 -7.03
N LEU A 22 19.79 -10.67 -7.47
CA LEU A 22 18.79 -10.10 -6.57
C LEU A 22 18.13 -11.18 -5.71
N PHE A 23 17.76 -12.32 -6.31
CA PHE A 23 17.15 -13.44 -5.58
C PHE A 23 18.11 -14.09 -4.58
N ASP A 24 19.38 -14.30 -4.95
CA ASP A 24 20.39 -14.83 -4.05
C ASP A 24 20.67 -13.88 -2.88
N THR A 25 20.81 -12.58 -3.17
CA THR A 25 20.99 -11.55 -2.15
C THR A 25 19.78 -11.45 -1.24
N PHE A 26 18.57 -11.64 -1.78
CA PHE A 26 17.34 -11.70 -1.01
C PHE A 26 17.30 -12.86 -0.03
N LYS A 27 17.65 -14.07 -0.47
CA LYS A 27 17.77 -15.24 0.42
C LYS A 27 18.78 -14.99 1.54
N ILE A 28 19.92 -14.37 1.21
CA ILE A 28 20.95 -14.01 2.19
C ILE A 28 20.40 -13.00 3.22
N ALA A 29 19.69 -11.96 2.76
CA ALA A 29 19.11 -10.95 3.65
C ALA A 29 18.11 -11.56 4.64
N LEU A 30 17.25 -12.47 4.16
CA LEU A 30 16.32 -13.22 5.02
C LEU A 30 17.06 -14.13 6.00
N ALA A 31 18.05 -14.89 5.54
CA ALA A 31 18.82 -15.81 6.39
C ALA A 31 19.61 -15.09 7.49
N GLN A 32 20.01 -13.84 7.25
CA GLN A 32 20.63 -12.98 8.26
C GLN A 32 19.64 -12.29 9.20
N GLY A 33 18.33 -12.50 9.01
CA GLY A 33 17.28 -11.91 9.86
C GLY A 33 17.21 -10.39 9.73
N ILE A 34 17.44 -9.84 8.54
CA ILE A 34 17.28 -8.39 8.30
C ILE A 34 15.81 -8.01 8.45
N ARG A 35 15.51 -7.12 9.39
CA ARG A 35 14.15 -6.60 9.66
C ARG A 35 13.99 -5.12 9.31
N ASP A 36 14.83 -4.63 8.40
CA ASP A 36 14.79 -3.24 7.94
C ASP A 36 13.97 -3.16 6.65
N SER A 37 12.77 -2.60 6.73
CA SER A 37 11.90 -2.48 5.56
C SER A 37 12.54 -1.65 4.45
N ASN A 38 13.40 -0.68 4.76
CA ASN A 38 13.99 0.19 3.75
C ASN A 38 14.92 -0.58 2.83
N ILE A 39 15.63 -1.58 3.35
CA ILE A 39 16.48 -2.47 2.55
C ILE A 39 15.62 -3.22 1.52
N TYR A 40 14.51 -3.81 1.96
CA TYR A 40 13.60 -4.51 1.04
C TYR A 40 12.89 -3.58 0.05
N ARG A 41 12.64 -2.31 0.43
CA ARG A 41 12.09 -1.32 -0.50
C ARG A 41 13.04 -1.03 -1.66
N LEU A 42 14.35 -1.07 -1.43
CA LEU A 42 15.35 -0.94 -2.51
C LEU A 42 15.22 -2.10 -3.49
N LEU A 43 15.11 -3.34 -2.99
CA LEU A 43 14.90 -4.52 -3.84
C LEU A 43 13.62 -4.36 -4.66
N LEU A 44 12.50 -4.05 -4.01
CA LEU A 44 11.19 -3.98 -4.67
C LEU A 44 11.09 -2.84 -5.69
N TRP A 45 11.93 -1.80 -5.59
CA TRP A 45 12.02 -0.70 -6.56
C TRP A 45 13.02 -0.97 -7.69
N ASN A 46 13.72 -2.11 -7.68
CA ASN A 46 14.70 -2.42 -8.70
C ASN A 46 14.01 -2.69 -10.06
N LYS A 47 14.46 -1.98 -11.09
CA LYS A 47 13.93 -2.05 -12.47
C LYS A 47 14.08 -3.42 -13.15
N ALA A 48 14.98 -4.28 -12.65
CA ALA A 48 15.19 -5.62 -13.16
C ALA A 48 14.06 -6.58 -12.76
N LEU A 49 13.23 -6.19 -11.78
CA LEU A 49 12.10 -6.99 -11.35
C LEU A 49 10.86 -6.73 -12.19
N SER A 50 10.23 -7.82 -12.63
CA SER A 50 8.87 -7.81 -13.16
C SER A 50 7.83 -7.52 -12.05
N PRO A 51 6.61 -7.09 -12.42
CA PRO A 51 5.49 -6.97 -11.48
C PRO A 51 5.26 -8.23 -10.63
N ASP A 52 5.39 -9.41 -11.22
CA ASP A 52 5.10 -10.66 -10.53
C ASP A 52 6.23 -11.04 -9.55
N GLU A 53 7.47 -10.70 -9.87
CA GLU A 53 8.59 -10.85 -8.93
C GLU A 53 8.48 -9.88 -7.75
N ILE A 54 8.08 -8.63 -7.98
CA ILE A 54 7.79 -7.67 -6.90
C ILE A 54 6.75 -8.26 -5.94
N MET A 55 5.69 -8.86 -6.48
CA MET A 55 4.65 -9.53 -5.69
C MET A 55 5.22 -10.73 -4.92
N MET A 56 5.96 -11.60 -5.59
CA MET A 56 6.59 -12.78 -4.98
C MET A 56 7.50 -12.39 -3.81
N PHE A 57 8.39 -11.42 -4.01
CA PHE A 57 9.29 -10.95 -2.96
C PHE A 57 8.51 -10.33 -1.81
N ALA A 58 7.52 -9.48 -2.08
CA ALA A 58 6.70 -8.87 -1.06
C ALA A 58 5.98 -9.90 -0.19
N GLU A 59 5.32 -10.88 -0.79
CA GLU A 59 4.64 -11.96 -0.05
C GLU A 59 5.62 -12.79 0.77
N LYS A 60 6.81 -13.08 0.23
CA LYS A 60 7.84 -13.81 0.96
C LYS A 60 8.39 -13.00 2.14
N ILE A 61 8.65 -11.71 1.98
CA ILE A 61 9.09 -10.82 3.08
C ILE A 61 8.06 -10.82 4.20
N CYS A 62 6.80 -10.63 3.86
CA CYS A 62 5.68 -10.57 4.79
C CYS A 62 5.44 -11.89 5.51
N LYS A 63 5.63 -13.02 4.82
CA LYS A 63 5.54 -14.36 5.43
C LYS A 63 6.63 -14.60 6.47
N GLU A 64 7.87 -14.17 6.19
CA GLU A 64 9.01 -14.38 7.09
C GLU A 64 9.12 -13.29 8.18
N ASN A 65 8.61 -12.09 7.93
CA ASN A 65 8.68 -10.94 8.84
C ASN A 65 7.31 -10.22 8.88
N PRO A 66 6.30 -10.76 9.59
CA PRO A 66 4.96 -10.19 9.65
C PRO A 66 4.90 -8.73 10.12
N GLU A 67 5.86 -8.30 10.94
CA GLU A 67 5.96 -6.92 11.43
C GLU A 67 6.25 -5.90 10.32
N LEU A 68 6.80 -6.35 9.19
CA LEU A 68 7.12 -5.49 8.05
C LEU A 68 5.94 -5.34 7.08
N CYS A 69 4.91 -6.20 7.18
CA CYS A 69 3.83 -6.31 6.21
C CYS A 69 3.19 -4.98 5.85
N TYR A 70 2.83 -4.18 6.86
CA TYR A 70 2.24 -2.86 6.63
C TYR A 70 3.14 -1.99 5.74
N GLN A 71 4.43 -1.93 6.04
CA GLN A 71 5.39 -1.08 5.37
C GLN A 71 5.74 -1.57 3.95
N ILE A 72 5.78 -2.90 3.77
CA ILE A 72 6.08 -3.56 2.50
C ILE A 72 4.87 -3.49 1.56
N TYR A 73 3.69 -3.91 2.02
CA TYR A 73 2.48 -3.83 1.19
C TYR A 73 2.11 -2.39 0.84
N SER A 74 2.30 -1.43 1.77
CA SER A 74 2.12 0.00 1.44
C SER A 74 3.10 0.47 0.37
N TRP A 75 4.33 -0.04 0.37
CA TRP A 75 5.32 0.30 -0.65
C TRP A 75 4.94 -0.28 -2.00
N VAL A 76 4.64 -1.58 -2.06
CA VAL A 76 4.23 -2.26 -3.30
C VAL A 76 2.99 -1.61 -3.92
N GLY A 77 1.99 -1.25 -3.11
CA GLY A 77 0.82 -0.49 -3.59
C GLY A 77 1.22 0.82 -4.27
N ARG A 78 2.20 1.54 -3.71
CA ARG A 78 2.74 2.76 -4.31
C ARG A 78 3.50 2.49 -5.60
N ILE A 79 4.30 1.42 -5.67
CA ILE A 79 5.00 1.04 -6.90
C ILE A 79 3.98 0.86 -8.01
N PHE A 80 2.98 -0.01 -7.81
CA PHE A 80 1.96 -0.26 -8.81
C PHE A 80 1.18 0.98 -9.19
N SER A 81 0.83 1.84 -8.23
CA SER A 81 0.17 3.12 -8.57
C SER A 81 1.06 4.09 -9.36
N THR A 82 2.39 3.98 -9.23
CA THR A 82 3.34 4.88 -9.90
C THR A 82 3.71 4.39 -11.29
N ILE A 83 3.88 3.07 -11.47
CA ILE A 83 4.24 2.49 -12.76
C ILE A 83 3.02 2.23 -13.66
N SER A 84 1.80 2.39 -13.13
CA SER A 84 0.57 2.15 -13.86
C SER A 84 0.39 3.16 -15.00
N VAL A 85 0.60 2.72 -16.23
CA VAL A 85 0.18 3.48 -17.42
C VAL A 85 -1.26 3.10 -17.75
N TYR A 86 -2.14 4.08 -17.99
CA TYR A 86 -3.58 3.85 -18.28
C TYR A 86 -4.28 2.90 -17.29
N SER A 87 -3.99 3.02 -15.99
CA SER A 87 -4.64 2.23 -14.93
C SER A 87 -4.38 0.71 -14.96
N GLU A 88 -3.42 0.22 -15.76
CA GLU A 88 -3.13 -1.22 -15.91
C GLU A 88 -2.80 -1.95 -14.59
N TYR A 89 -2.19 -1.27 -13.62
CA TYR A 89 -1.82 -1.84 -12.32
C TYR A 89 -2.67 -1.32 -11.17
N ASN A 90 -3.76 -0.58 -11.44
CA ASN A 90 -4.61 -0.05 -10.37
C ASN A 90 -5.23 -1.15 -9.51
N GLU A 91 -5.63 -2.29 -10.11
CA GLU A 91 -6.14 -3.42 -9.35
C GLU A 91 -5.08 -4.00 -8.40
N LYS A 92 -3.84 -4.16 -8.88
CA LYS A 92 -2.73 -4.62 -8.04
C LYS A 92 -2.46 -3.61 -6.92
N ALA A 93 -2.39 -2.32 -7.23
CA ALA A 93 -2.20 -1.26 -6.23
C ALA A 93 -3.30 -1.29 -5.16
N PHE A 94 -4.56 -1.43 -5.58
CA PHE A 94 -5.73 -1.50 -4.72
C PHE A 94 -5.65 -2.70 -3.76
N GLU A 95 -5.33 -3.89 -4.28
CA GLU A 95 -5.18 -5.10 -3.46
C GLU A 95 -4.03 -4.99 -2.45
N TYR A 96 -2.90 -4.39 -2.85
CA TYR A 96 -1.78 -4.20 -1.92
C TYR A 96 -2.05 -3.15 -0.84
N PHE A 97 -2.79 -2.08 -1.14
CA PHE A 97 -3.25 -1.17 -0.09
C PHE A 97 -4.27 -1.85 0.85
N LYS A 98 -5.14 -2.74 0.36
CA LYS A 98 -6.00 -3.55 1.23
C LYS A 98 -5.20 -4.50 2.12
N LYS A 99 -4.15 -5.14 1.61
CA LYS A 99 -3.23 -5.96 2.43
C LYS A 99 -2.51 -5.13 3.47
N ALA A 100 -2.07 -3.92 3.13
CA ALA A 100 -1.47 -2.99 4.08
C ALA A 100 -2.45 -2.60 5.20
N ALA A 101 -3.69 -2.24 4.86
CA ALA A 101 -4.73 -1.93 5.84
C ALA A 101 -5.02 -3.13 6.77
N LYS A 102 -5.09 -4.35 6.24
CA LYS A 102 -5.25 -5.57 7.06
C LYS A 102 -4.08 -5.79 8.02
N SER A 103 -2.87 -5.44 7.61
CA SER A 103 -1.65 -5.61 8.42
C SER A 103 -1.53 -4.57 9.53
N ASN A 104 -2.15 -3.41 9.37
CA ASN A 104 -2.26 -2.39 10.41
C ASN A 104 -3.64 -1.67 10.32
N PRO A 105 -4.70 -2.26 10.91
CA PRO A 105 -6.07 -1.75 10.76
C PRO A 105 -6.31 -0.35 11.34
N ALA A 106 -5.45 0.09 12.25
CA ALA A 106 -5.50 1.43 12.85
C ALA A 106 -5.02 2.53 11.87
N ALA A 107 -4.19 2.16 10.88
CA ALA A 107 -3.66 3.10 9.90
C ALA A 107 -4.71 3.50 8.85
N TYR A 108 -4.92 4.80 8.70
CA TYR A 108 -5.86 5.34 7.71
C TYR A 108 -5.19 5.56 6.34
N GLU A 109 -3.84 5.64 6.29
CA GLU A 109 -3.06 5.94 5.10
C GLU A 109 -3.31 5.01 3.91
N PRO A 110 -3.47 3.67 4.08
CA PRO A 110 -3.79 2.79 2.97
C PRO A 110 -5.14 3.13 2.32
N TYR A 111 -6.15 3.49 3.11
CA TYR A 111 -7.46 3.88 2.59
C TYR A 111 -7.40 5.19 1.80
N ILE A 112 -6.62 6.17 2.29
CA ILE A 112 -6.36 7.41 1.53
C ILE A 112 -5.60 7.13 0.23
N SER A 113 -4.73 6.12 0.22
CA SER A 113 -4.03 5.71 -1.00
C SER A 113 -4.97 5.04 -2.00
N ILE A 114 -5.91 4.22 -1.52
CA ILE A 114 -6.98 3.61 -2.33
C ILE A 114 -7.82 4.68 -3.04
N THR A 115 -8.19 5.77 -2.37
CA THR A 115 -9.00 6.83 -3.01
C THR A 115 -8.28 7.55 -4.14
N LYS A 116 -6.94 7.57 -4.11
CA LYS A 116 -6.12 8.21 -5.14
C LYS A 116 -5.97 7.36 -6.40
N LEU A 117 -6.41 6.10 -6.37
CA LEU A 117 -6.43 5.24 -7.55
C LEU A 117 -7.59 5.58 -8.49
N TYR A 118 -8.62 6.27 -7.99
CA TYR A 118 -9.76 6.67 -8.80
C TYR A 118 -9.33 7.62 -9.92
N ASN A 119 -9.57 7.22 -11.16
CA ASN A 119 -9.52 8.08 -12.32
C ASN A 119 -10.95 8.41 -12.77
N ASP A 120 -11.31 9.69 -12.71
CA ASP A 120 -12.67 10.16 -13.00
C ASP A 120 -13.03 10.04 -14.49
N ASP A 121 -12.07 10.33 -15.38
CA ASP A 121 -12.27 10.24 -16.83
C ASP A 121 -12.55 8.80 -17.30
N LEU A 122 -11.93 7.83 -16.62
CA LEU A 122 -12.06 6.41 -16.94
C LEU A 122 -13.09 5.67 -16.07
N ASN A 123 -13.54 6.29 -14.97
CA ASN A 123 -14.28 5.64 -13.88
C ASN A 123 -13.62 4.31 -13.45
N LEU A 124 -12.29 4.32 -13.30
CA LEU A 124 -11.50 3.13 -12.97
C LEU A 124 -10.51 3.40 -11.84
N PRO A 125 -10.47 2.56 -10.79
CA PRO A 125 -11.43 1.47 -10.51
C PRO A 125 -12.82 2.03 -10.13
N ASP A 126 -13.85 1.17 -10.16
CA ASP A 126 -15.25 1.56 -9.84
C ASP A 126 -15.33 2.37 -8.53
N LEU A 127 -15.90 3.58 -8.61
CA LEU A 127 -16.02 4.49 -7.48
C LEU A 127 -16.74 3.85 -6.27
N ASN A 128 -17.77 3.03 -6.50
CA ASN A 128 -18.49 2.33 -5.44
C ASN A 128 -17.63 1.27 -4.75
N LEU A 129 -16.71 0.63 -5.49
CA LEU A 129 -15.73 -0.30 -4.91
C LEU A 129 -14.78 0.44 -3.96
N ILE A 130 -14.32 1.61 -4.37
CA ILE A 130 -13.46 2.48 -3.56
C ILE A 130 -14.21 2.93 -2.30
N ILE A 131 -15.43 3.44 -2.44
CA ILE A 131 -16.27 3.88 -1.31
C ILE A 131 -16.41 2.74 -0.29
N LYS A 132 -16.88 1.56 -0.72
CA LYS A 132 -17.06 0.40 0.18
C LYS A 132 -15.77 0.00 0.90
N ALA A 133 -14.63 0.03 0.20
CA ALA A 133 -13.34 -0.31 0.80
C ALA A 133 -12.92 0.71 1.87
N VAL A 134 -13.16 1.99 1.63
CA VAL A 134 -12.81 3.10 2.54
C VAL A 134 -13.77 3.12 3.73
N GLU A 135 -15.06 2.91 3.52
CA GLU A 135 -16.07 2.82 4.60
C GLU A 135 -15.72 1.72 5.60
N LYS A 136 -15.30 0.55 5.12
CA LYS A 136 -14.87 -0.55 5.99
C LYS A 136 -13.74 -0.14 6.95
N GLY A 137 -12.88 0.80 6.56
CA GLY A 137 -11.82 1.32 7.42
C GLY A 137 -12.35 2.04 8.67
N LEU A 138 -13.57 2.60 8.65
CA LEU A 138 -14.13 3.32 9.80
C LEU A 138 -14.34 2.43 11.04
N GLU A 139 -14.40 1.12 10.85
CA GLU A 139 -14.48 0.15 11.94
C GLU A 139 -13.21 0.20 12.81
N THR A 140 -12.04 0.36 12.19
CA THR A 140 -10.75 0.09 12.83
C THR A 140 -9.77 1.25 12.89
N VAL A 141 -9.87 2.27 12.02
CA VAL A 141 -8.85 3.33 11.96
C VAL A 141 -8.87 4.25 13.18
N ASP A 142 -7.69 4.76 13.56
CA ASP A 142 -7.53 5.73 14.66
C ASP A 142 -8.01 7.12 14.28
N LYS A 143 -7.90 7.49 12.99
CA LYS A 143 -8.27 8.81 12.44
C LYS A 143 -9.55 8.71 11.61
N LYS A 144 -10.64 8.32 12.26
CA LYS A 144 -11.99 8.20 11.68
C LYS A 144 -12.47 9.53 11.08
N SER A 145 -12.18 10.67 11.69
CA SER A 145 -12.57 11.99 11.13
C SER A 145 -12.02 12.21 9.72
N LYS A 146 -10.73 11.93 9.52
CA LYS A 146 -10.08 12.04 8.21
C LYS A 146 -10.73 11.12 7.17
N LEU A 147 -11.08 9.91 7.58
CA LEU A 147 -11.69 8.93 6.69
C LEU A 147 -13.12 9.34 6.32
N CYS A 148 -13.92 9.84 7.27
CA CYS A 148 -15.25 10.39 7.00
C CYS A 148 -15.22 11.57 6.01
N PHE A 149 -14.29 12.52 6.16
CA PHE A 149 -14.16 13.62 5.20
C PHE A 149 -13.75 13.13 3.81
N THR A 150 -12.97 12.06 3.74
CA THR A 150 -12.60 11.43 2.48
C THR A 150 -13.80 10.75 1.83
N ILE A 151 -14.57 9.97 2.58
CA ILE A 151 -15.80 9.30 2.11
C ILE A 151 -16.83 10.33 1.63
N SER A 152 -17.01 11.43 2.38
CA SER A 152 -17.89 12.53 1.98
C SER A 152 -17.54 13.08 0.59
N LYS A 153 -16.23 13.26 0.29
CA LYS A 153 -15.79 13.71 -1.03
C LYS A 153 -16.10 12.69 -2.12
N LEU A 154 -15.89 11.39 -1.86
CA LEU A 154 -16.22 10.34 -2.83
C LEU A 154 -17.72 10.30 -3.15
N TYR A 155 -18.59 10.45 -2.16
CA TYR A 155 -20.04 10.51 -2.39
C TYR A 155 -20.46 11.75 -3.18
N LYS A 156 -19.78 12.90 -3.01
CA LYS A 156 -20.00 14.07 -3.87
C LYS A 156 -19.65 13.79 -5.33
N LEU A 157 -18.54 13.09 -5.58
CA LEU A 157 -18.18 12.64 -6.93
C LEU A 157 -19.25 11.70 -7.51
N ASN A 158 -19.82 10.83 -6.68
CA ASN A 158 -20.91 9.94 -7.05
C ASN A 158 -22.30 10.63 -7.12
N SER A 159 -22.36 11.96 -7.00
CA SER A 159 -23.60 12.77 -6.95
C SER A 159 -24.58 12.40 -5.82
N ASP A 160 -24.16 11.62 -4.83
CA ASP A 160 -24.95 11.28 -3.64
C ASP A 160 -24.70 12.30 -2.53
N ILE A 161 -25.44 13.40 -2.61
CA ILE A 161 -25.29 14.54 -1.70
C ILE A 161 -25.76 14.21 -0.28
N GLU A 162 -26.73 13.31 -0.12
CA GLU A 162 -27.25 12.90 1.19
C GLU A 162 -26.17 12.16 1.99
N SER A 163 -25.60 11.11 1.40
CA SER A 163 -24.50 10.36 2.01
C SER A 163 -23.28 11.25 2.25
N ALA A 164 -22.95 12.13 1.30
CA ALA A 164 -21.87 13.09 1.47
C ALA A 164 -22.06 13.98 2.71
N ASN A 165 -23.26 14.51 2.93
CA ASN A 165 -23.58 15.34 4.08
C ASN A 165 -23.60 14.56 5.39
N ALA A 166 -24.08 13.31 5.37
CA ALA A 166 -24.05 12.42 6.53
C ALA A 166 -22.62 12.16 7.00
N TYR A 167 -21.72 11.80 6.07
CA TYR A 167 -20.31 11.58 6.39
C TYR A 167 -19.56 12.85 6.80
N GLN A 168 -19.92 14.01 6.24
CA GLN A 168 -19.35 15.30 6.67
C GLN A 168 -19.66 15.55 8.16
N LYS A 169 -20.93 15.44 8.56
CA LYS A 169 -21.36 15.61 9.96
C LYS A 169 -20.73 14.58 10.90
N LEU A 170 -20.60 13.33 10.44
CA LEU A 170 -19.94 12.27 11.21
C LEU A 170 -18.44 12.57 11.41
N GLY A 171 -17.76 13.07 10.39
CA GLY A 171 -16.36 13.50 10.47
C GLY A 171 -16.15 14.62 11.48
N GLU A 172 -17.03 15.64 11.49
CA GLU A 172 -17.02 16.75 12.46
C GLU A 172 -17.28 16.27 13.89
N LYS A 173 -18.10 15.23 14.07
CA LYS A 173 -18.28 14.58 15.37
C LYS A 173 -16.99 13.91 15.83
N TYR A 174 -16.38 13.07 15.00
CA TYR A 174 -15.12 12.40 15.38
C TYR A 174 -13.98 13.37 15.63
N GLN A 175 -13.88 14.44 14.84
CA GLN A 175 -12.86 15.47 15.03
C GLN A 175 -12.97 16.14 16.42
N ARG A 176 -14.20 16.44 16.87
CA ARG A 176 -14.44 16.96 18.23
C ARG A 176 -14.09 15.97 19.32
N GLU A 177 -14.21 14.67 19.03
CA GLU A 177 -13.81 13.57 19.93
C GLU A 177 -12.30 13.26 19.90
N GLY A 178 -11.51 13.95 19.07
CA GLY A 178 -10.08 13.67 18.89
C GLY A 178 -9.78 12.36 18.14
N LYS A 179 -10.75 11.86 17.37
CA LYS A 179 -10.68 10.64 16.56
C LYS A 179 -10.66 10.95 15.07
#